data_AF-A0A7Z2NYR4-F1
#
_entry.id   AF-A0A7Z2NYR4-F1
#
_cell.length_a   1.000
_cell.length_b   1.000
_cell.length_c   1.000
_cell.angle_alpha   90.00
_cell.angle_beta   90.00
_cell.angle_gamma   90.00
#
_symmetry.space_group_name_H-M   'P 1'
#
loop_
_entity.id
_entity.type
_entity.pdbx_description
1 polymer ?
#
loop_
_entity_poly.entity_id
_entity_poly.type
_entity_poly.pdbx_seq_one_letter_code
_entity_poly.pdbx_strand_id
1 'polypeptide(L)'
;MVGAASPGTLDLTVSGVRSAKGTLRLCITRDPANFPRCVDDQRAITRNVPANAPHLTLTGMATGDWAVALIHDENDNRKLDTFAGIPREGFAFSRNPPLGFGAPRFDAARFPVSGEAQQTLRMRYLL
;
A
#
# COMPACT_ATOMS: atom_id res chain seq x y z
N MET A 1 -25.29 20.93 11.28
CA MET A 1 -25.32 20.42 9.89
C MET A 1 -24.02 19.68 9.66
N VAL A 2 -24.05 18.37 9.47
CA VAL A 2 -22.84 17.60 9.11
C VAL A 2 -22.72 17.67 7.60
N GLY A 3 -21.81 18.49 7.09
CA GLY A 3 -21.51 18.53 5.67
C GLY A 3 -20.96 17.17 5.25
N ALA A 4 -21.66 16.48 4.35
CA ALA A 4 -21.14 15.27 3.74
C ALA A 4 -19.91 15.67 2.93
N ALA A 5 -18.72 15.30 3.41
CA ALA A 5 -17.51 15.45 2.63
C ALA A 5 -17.66 14.59 1.37
N SER A 6 -17.42 15.18 0.19
CA SER A 6 -17.52 14.46 -1.08
C SER A 6 -16.58 13.25 -1.04
N PRO A 7 -17.05 12.05 -1.45
CA PRO A 7 -16.20 10.87 -1.51
C PRO A 7 -15.00 11.14 -2.42
N GLY A 8 -13.81 10.82 -1.92
CA GLY A 8 -12.57 10.99 -2.63
C GLY A 8 -12.25 9.84 -3.59
N THR A 9 -11.26 10.09 -4.44
CA THR A 9 -10.68 9.12 -5.36
C THR A 9 -9.19 9.03 -5.08
N LEU A 10 -8.65 7.81 -5.02
CA LEU A 10 -7.23 7.54 -4.88
C LEU A 10 -6.74 6.78 -6.11
N ASP A 11 -5.84 7.41 -6.87
CA ASP A 11 -5.13 6.77 -7.97
C ASP A 11 -3.74 6.31 -7.51
N LEU A 12 -3.48 5.00 -7.65
CA LEU A 12 -2.25 4.36 -7.25
C LEU A 12 -1.53 3.83 -8.49
N THR A 13 -0.28 4.27 -8.68
CA THR A 13 0.63 3.70 -9.66
C THR A 13 1.82 3.08 -8.95
N VAL A 14 2.24 1.88 -9.36
CA VAL A 14 3.42 1.21 -8.80
C VAL A 14 4.53 1.22 -9.83
N SER A 15 5.72 1.66 -9.43
CA SER A 15 6.90 1.74 -10.29
C SER A 15 8.04 0.88 -9.76
N GLY A 16 8.96 0.50 -10.65
CA GLY A 16 10.12 -0.31 -10.29
C GLY A 16 9.80 -1.78 -10.03
N VAL A 17 8.63 -2.28 -10.45
CA VAL A 17 8.28 -3.71 -10.39
C VAL A 17 9.27 -4.48 -11.27
N ARG A 18 10.08 -5.37 -10.68
CA ARG A 18 11.18 -6.06 -11.39
C ARG A 18 10.71 -7.25 -12.23
N SER A 19 9.52 -7.76 -11.95
CA SER A 19 8.95 -8.96 -12.57
C SER A 19 7.45 -8.75 -12.77
N ALA A 20 6.94 -9.07 -13.95
CA ALA A 20 5.52 -9.01 -14.26
C ALA A 20 4.72 -10.22 -13.73
N LYS A 21 5.36 -11.12 -12.99
CA LYS A 21 4.76 -12.34 -12.44
C LYS A 21 4.12 -12.08 -11.08
N GLY A 22 3.05 -12.80 -10.80
CA GLY A 22 2.40 -12.80 -9.50
C GLY A 22 1.57 -11.55 -9.24
N THR A 23 1.41 -11.24 -7.96
CA THR A 23 0.38 -10.32 -7.49
C THR A 23 0.96 -9.23 -6.59
N LEU A 24 0.55 -7.99 -6.81
CA LEU A 24 0.75 -6.89 -5.89
C LEU A 24 -0.40 -6.91 -4.87
N ARG A 25 -0.06 -7.14 -3.60
CA ARG A 25 -1.01 -7.15 -2.49
C ARG A 25 -0.92 -5.82 -1.77
N LEU A 26 -2.00 -5.05 -1.78
CA LEU A 26 -2.08 -3.72 -1.17
C LEU A 26 -2.88 -3.78 0.14
N CYS A 27 -2.35 -3.09 1.15
CA CYS A 27 -2.99 -2.74 2.41
C CYS A 27 -3.17 -1.23 2.44
N ILE A 28 -4.41 -0.74 2.39
CA ILE A 28 -4.77 0.67 2.46
C ILE A 28 -5.58 0.89 3.74
N THR A 29 -5.06 1.67 4.70
CA THR A 29 -5.74 1.87 5.98
C THR A 29 -5.59 3.31 6.48
N ARG A 30 -6.51 3.70 7.38
CA ARG A 30 -6.45 4.92 8.19
C ARG A 30 -6.01 4.65 9.62
N ASP A 31 -5.87 3.37 10.00
CA ASP A 31 -5.56 2.94 11.35
C ASP A 31 -4.05 2.71 11.50
N PRO A 32 -3.35 3.52 12.32
CA PRO A 32 -1.94 3.33 12.60
C PRO A 32 -1.59 1.98 13.23
N ALA A 33 -2.52 1.36 13.97
CA ALA A 33 -2.29 0.09 14.65
C ALA A 33 -2.28 -1.09 13.67
N ASN A 34 -2.96 -0.96 12.54
CA ASN A 34 -3.09 -2.01 11.53
C ASN A 34 -2.12 -1.84 10.35
N PHE A 35 -1.51 -0.68 10.20
CA PHE A 35 -0.43 -0.47 9.23
C PHE A 35 0.87 -1.19 9.68
N PRO A 36 1.61 -1.87 8.80
CA PRO A 36 1.42 -2.01 7.35
C PRO A 36 0.73 -3.32 6.90
N ARG A 37 0.19 -4.11 7.84
CA ARG A 37 -0.24 -5.50 7.55
C ARG A 37 -1.74 -5.63 7.26
N CYS A 38 -2.57 -4.70 7.70
CA CYS A 38 -4.04 -4.72 7.59
C CYS A 38 -4.64 -6.07 8.06
N VAL A 39 -4.16 -6.61 9.18
CA VAL A 39 -4.66 -7.88 9.74
C VAL A 39 -5.84 -7.56 10.66
N ASP A 40 -6.95 -8.29 10.49
CA ASP A 40 -8.17 -8.18 11.30
C ASP A 40 -8.80 -6.76 11.35
N ASP A 41 -8.49 -5.92 10.36
CA ASP A 41 -9.03 -4.56 10.23
C ASP A 41 -10.16 -4.52 9.20
N GLN A 42 -11.41 -4.52 9.66
CA GLN A 42 -12.59 -4.37 8.79
C GLN A 42 -12.66 -3.01 8.09
N ARG A 43 -11.90 -2.01 8.54
CA ARG A 43 -11.83 -0.67 7.94
C ARG A 43 -10.68 -0.54 6.96
N ALA A 44 -9.75 -1.50 6.94
CA ALA A 44 -8.72 -1.57 5.93
C ALA A 44 -9.32 -2.02 4.59
N ILE A 45 -8.80 -1.44 3.53
CA ILE A 45 -9.07 -1.86 2.15
C ILE A 45 -7.87 -2.71 1.72
N THR A 46 -8.11 -3.98 1.44
CA THR A 46 -7.11 -4.87 0.83
C THR A 46 -7.43 -5.09 -0.64
N ARG A 47 -6.42 -5.02 -1.51
CA ARG A 47 -6.58 -5.22 -2.96
C ARG A 47 -5.45 -6.03 -3.54
N ASN A 48 -5.77 -6.85 -4.53
CA ASN A 48 -4.80 -7.58 -5.32
C ASN A 48 -4.80 -6.99 -6.73
N VAL A 49 -3.62 -6.67 -7.23
CA VAL A 49 -3.40 -6.10 -8.57
C VAL A 49 -2.37 -6.97 -9.29
N PRO A 50 -2.61 -7.40 -10.54
CA PRO A 50 -1.61 -8.13 -11.30
C PRO A 50 -0.30 -7.35 -11.45
N ALA A 51 0.85 -8.00 -11.25
CA ALA A 51 2.15 -7.33 -11.34
C ALA A 51 2.46 -6.77 -12.74
N ASN A 52 1.83 -7.32 -13.78
CA ASN A 52 1.94 -6.86 -15.16
C ASN A 52 1.07 -5.62 -15.50
N ALA A 53 0.19 -5.21 -14.59
CA ALA A 53 -0.65 -4.03 -14.72
C ALA A 53 -0.67 -3.25 -13.40
N PRO A 54 0.47 -2.61 -13.02
CA PRO A 54 0.72 -2.06 -11.67
C PRO A 54 -0.03 -0.73 -11.40
N HIS A 55 -1.35 -0.72 -11.59
CA HIS A 55 -2.22 0.44 -11.41
C HIS A 55 -3.52 0.06 -10.71
N LEU A 56 -4.03 0.94 -9.87
CA LEU A 56 -5.30 0.77 -9.16
C LEU A 56 -5.93 2.13 -8.87
N THR A 57 -7.21 2.28 -9.20
CA THR A 57 -8.03 3.41 -8.78
C THR A 57 -9.05 2.95 -7.73
N LEU A 58 -9.12 3.67 -6.61
CA LEU A 58 -10.12 3.49 -5.55
C LEU A 58 -11.03 4.71 -5.52
N THR A 59 -12.35 4.49 -5.53
CA THR A 59 -13.36 5.54 -5.39
C THR A 59 -14.10 5.39 -4.07
N GLY A 60 -14.84 6.42 -3.64
CA GLY A 60 -15.60 6.34 -2.39
C GLY A 60 -14.74 6.52 -1.14
N MET A 61 -13.53 7.05 -1.28
CA MET A 61 -12.59 7.22 -0.17
C MET A 61 -13.10 8.27 0.81
N ALA A 62 -13.27 7.91 2.08
CA ALA A 62 -13.60 8.89 3.11
C ALA A 62 -12.46 9.90 3.28
N THR A 63 -12.82 11.18 3.51
CA THR A 63 -11.84 12.22 3.81
C THR A 63 -11.02 11.88 5.05
N GLY A 64 -9.71 12.05 4.95
CA GLY A 64 -8.76 11.87 6.05
C GLY A 64 -7.40 11.36 5.61
N ASP A 65 -6.58 11.01 6.59
CA ASP A 65 -5.25 10.47 6.35
C ASP A 65 -5.28 8.97 6.09
N TRP A 66 -4.67 8.57 4.98
CA TRP A 66 -4.54 7.19 4.55
C TRP A 66 -3.07 6.82 4.37
N ALA A 67 -2.73 5.56 4.62
CA ALA A 67 -1.43 5.00 4.28
C ALA A 67 -1.61 3.73 3.46
N VAL A 68 -0.71 3.51 2.52
CA VAL A 68 -0.66 2.33 1.66
C VAL A 68 0.64 1.58 1.91
N ALA A 69 0.54 0.28 2.14
CA ALA A 69 1.64 -0.67 2.07
C ALA A 69 1.36 -1.66 0.94
N LEU A 70 2.41 -2.12 0.28
CA LEU A 70 2.32 -3.02 -0.85
C LEU A 70 3.40 -4.10 -0.73
N ILE A 71 3.03 -5.34 -1.01
CA ILE A 71 3.96 -6.48 -1.14
C ILE A 71 3.81 -7.10 -2.53
N HIS A 72 4.93 -7.43 -3.16
CA HIS A 72 4.99 -8.16 -4.44
C HIS A 72 5.14 -9.67 -4.20
N ASP A 73 4.02 -10.38 -4.25
CA ASP A 73 3.94 -11.84 -4.13
C ASP A 73 4.30 -12.48 -5.48
N GLU A 74 5.61 -12.57 -5.77
CA GLU A 74 6.13 -13.02 -7.09
C GLU A 74 5.83 -14.50 -7.38
N ASN A 75 5.66 -15.32 -6.34
CA ASN A 75 5.44 -16.76 -6.44
C ASN A 75 3.99 -17.18 -6.09
N ASP A 76 3.10 -16.22 -5.84
CA ASP A 76 1.69 -16.38 -5.46
C ASP A 76 1.44 -17.32 -4.28
N ASN A 77 2.40 -17.42 -3.35
CA ASN A 77 2.27 -18.33 -2.21
C ASN A 77 1.47 -17.74 -1.04
N ARG A 78 1.03 -16.49 -1.16
CA ARG A 78 0.23 -15.74 -0.16
C ARG A 78 0.94 -15.49 1.16
N LYS A 79 2.27 -15.65 1.19
CA LYS A 79 3.12 -15.37 2.36
C LYS A 79 4.01 -14.18 2.03
N LEU A 80 4.58 -13.58 3.07
CA LEU A 80 5.73 -12.69 2.90
C LEU A 80 6.96 -13.57 3.12
N ASP A 81 7.63 -13.96 2.04
CA ASP A 81 8.84 -14.76 2.15
C ASP A 81 9.96 -13.90 2.75
N THR A 82 10.47 -14.32 3.90
CA THR A 82 11.57 -13.63 4.59
C THR A 82 12.75 -14.56 4.83
N PHE A 83 13.95 -14.00 4.79
CA PHE A 83 15.18 -14.69 5.19
C PHE A 83 15.88 -13.85 6.27
N ALA A 84 16.03 -14.42 7.46
CA ALA A 84 16.53 -13.69 8.64
C ALA A 84 15.77 -12.37 8.91
N GLY A 85 14.45 -12.34 8.64
CA GLY A 85 13.61 -11.14 8.79
C GLY A 85 13.66 -10.16 7.61
N ILE A 86 14.48 -10.42 6.59
CA ILE A 86 14.57 -9.60 5.38
C ILE A 86 13.61 -10.14 4.31
N PRO A 87 12.67 -9.33 3.80
CA PRO A 87 11.84 -9.70 2.66
C PRO A 87 12.65 -10.14 1.44
N ARG A 88 12.33 -11.32 0.90
CA ARG A 88 12.78 -11.77 -0.44
C ARG A 88 11.91 -11.18 -1.56
N GLU A 89 10.70 -10.78 -1.18
CA GLU A 89 9.72 -10.14 -2.03
C GLU A 89 9.92 -8.62 -2.11
N GLY A 90 9.39 -8.03 -3.17
CA GLY A 90 9.35 -6.57 -3.29
C GLY A 90 8.34 -5.97 -2.33
N PHE A 91 8.60 -4.76 -1.87
CA PHE A 91 7.63 -4.00 -1.09
C PHE A 91 7.67 -2.51 -1.44
N ALA A 92 6.58 -1.81 -1.15
CA ALA A 92 6.48 -0.37 -1.29
C ALA A 92 5.55 0.24 -0.24
N PHE A 93 5.71 1.54 -0.01
CA PHE A 93 4.87 2.32 0.90
C PHE A 93 4.50 3.65 0.24
N SER A 94 3.30 4.16 0.52
CA SER A 94 2.94 5.53 0.15
C SER A 94 3.93 6.55 0.74
N ARG A 95 4.09 7.69 0.07
CA ARG A 95 5.13 8.72 0.33
C ARG A 95 6.58 8.26 0.24
N ASN A 96 6.85 6.97 -0.01
CA ASN A 96 8.19 6.43 -0.22
C ASN A 96 9.22 6.85 0.86
N PRO A 97 8.93 6.70 2.17
CA PRO A 97 9.84 7.12 3.23
C PRO A 97 11.21 6.44 3.11
N PRO A 98 12.27 7.04 3.68
CA PRO A 98 13.55 6.35 3.82
C PRO A 98 13.37 5.05 4.61
N LEU A 99 14.09 4.00 4.22
CA LEU A 99 14.06 2.74 4.94
C LEU A 99 15.08 2.76 6.06
N GLY A 100 14.66 2.26 7.22
CA GLY A 100 15.52 1.96 8.36
C GLY A 100 15.40 0.49 8.73
N PHE A 101 15.53 0.20 10.03
CA PHE A 101 15.27 -1.15 10.55
C PHE A 101 13.76 -1.40 10.63
N GLY A 102 13.24 -2.16 9.67
CA GLY A 102 11.84 -2.60 9.61
C GLY A 102 10.94 -1.69 8.79
N ALA A 103 9.63 -1.97 8.88
CA ALA A 103 8.61 -1.19 8.18
C ALA A 103 8.49 0.24 8.78
N PRO A 104 8.16 1.25 7.96
CA PRO A 104 7.95 2.60 8.45
C PRO A 104 6.71 2.68 9.36
N ARG A 105 6.67 3.70 10.20
CA ARG A 105 5.46 4.06 10.96
C ARG A 105 4.39 4.64 10.03
N PHE A 106 3.13 4.53 10.42
CA PHE A 106 2.00 5.13 9.70
C PHE A 106 2.23 6.60 9.33
N ASP A 107 2.70 7.43 10.28
CA ASP A 107 2.95 8.87 10.02
C ASP A 107 3.97 9.15 8.92
N ALA A 108 4.93 8.25 8.70
CA ALA A 108 5.91 8.40 7.63
C ALA A 108 5.32 8.04 6.26
N ALA A 109 4.25 7.25 6.22
CA ALA A 109 3.59 6.80 5.00
C ALA A 109 2.25 7.51 4.72
N ARG A 110 1.64 8.17 5.71
CA ARG A 110 0.30 8.75 5.59
C ARG A 110 0.24 9.97 4.67
N PHE A 111 -0.81 10.08 3.89
CA PHE A 111 -1.12 11.21 3.04
C PHE A 111 -2.63 11.56 3.15
N PRO A 112 -3.00 12.83 2.96
CA PRO A 112 -4.39 13.23 3.03
C PRO A 112 -5.15 12.84 1.76
N VAL A 113 -6.40 12.44 1.93
CA VAL A 113 -7.41 12.33 0.87
C VAL A 113 -8.54 13.29 1.21
N SER A 114 -8.78 14.30 0.37
CA SER A 114 -9.83 15.32 0.55
C SER A 114 -10.56 15.63 -0.76
N GLY A 115 -10.74 14.59 -1.59
CA GLY A 115 -11.14 14.71 -2.99
C GLY A 115 -10.29 13.73 -3.79
N GLU A 116 -9.55 14.23 -4.78
CA GLU A 116 -8.61 13.42 -5.53
C GLU A 116 -7.24 13.36 -4.85
N ALA A 117 -6.68 12.15 -4.80
CA ALA A 117 -5.32 11.89 -4.35
C ALA A 117 -4.63 10.96 -5.35
N GLN A 118 -3.36 11.24 -5.61
CA GLN A 118 -2.52 10.39 -6.47
C GLN A 118 -1.29 9.97 -5.67
N GLN A 119 -0.90 8.70 -5.77
CA GLN A 119 0.32 8.19 -5.16
C GLN A 119 1.08 7.28 -6.13
N THR A 120 2.37 7.51 -6.24
CA THR A 120 3.29 6.57 -6.88
C THR A 120 4.05 5.79 -5.80
N LEU A 121 3.83 4.48 -5.74
CA LEU A 121 4.54 3.55 -4.87
C LEU A 121 5.79 3.06 -5.59
N ARG A 122 6.97 3.37 -5.06
CA ARG A 122 8.24 2.90 -5.63
C ARG A 122 8.59 1.57 -4.97
N MET A 123 8.60 0.52 -5.77
CA MET A 123 8.99 -0.81 -5.35
C MET A 123 10.46 -0.82 -4.92
N ARG A 124 10.74 -1.54 -3.83
CA ARG A 124 12.08 -1.80 -3.32
C ARG A 124 12.24 -3.29 -3.11
N TYR A 125 13.42 -3.79 -3.47
CA TYR A 125 13.85 -5.17 -3.27
C TYR A 125 15.16 -5.11 -2.48
N LEU A 126 15.28 -5.95 -1.45
CA LEU A 126 16.49 -6.01 -0.61
C LEU A 126 17.42 -7.16 -1.00
N LEU A 127 16.94 -8.07 -1.87
CA LEU A 127 17.61 -9.29 -2.32
C LEU A 127 17.37 -9.48 -3.82
#